data_AF-A0A962V1U4-F1
#
_entry.id   AF-A0A962V1U4-F1
#
_cell.length_a   1.000
_cell.length_b   1.000
_cell.length_c   1.000
_cell.angle_alpha   90.00
_cell.angle_beta   90.00
_cell.angle_gamma   90.00
#
_symmetry.space_group_name_H-M   'P 1'
#
loop_
_entity.id
_entity.type
_entity.pdbx_description
1 polymer ?
#
loop_
_entity_poly.entity_id
_entity_poly.type
_entity_poly.pdbx_seq_one_letter_code
_entity_poly.pdbx_strand_id
1 'polypeptide(L)'
;MTFISHAISQAKSLCLPVVFPEAQDERILQAARQMADTGIARPVLLGEPTAVASLAAACSVRLDDLLVLDPAQNDNLERYAQLCAQGPRQMALKLTRRLVRKP
;
A
#
# COMPACT_ATOMS: atom_id res chain seq x y z
N MET A 1 28.11 13.86 2.10
CA MET A 1 26.93 13.06 1.74
C MET A 1 26.49 12.27 2.97
N THR A 2 25.23 12.39 3.40
CA THR A 2 24.70 11.60 4.52
C THR A 2 24.16 10.25 4.03
N PHE A 3 24.01 9.29 4.94
CA PHE A 3 23.44 7.98 4.65
C PHE A 3 22.05 8.09 3.99
N ILE A 4 21.17 8.94 4.54
CA ILE A 4 19.79 9.11 4.06
C ILE A 4 19.77 9.65 2.63
N SER A 5 20.61 10.65 2.31
CA SER A 5 20.68 11.20 0.96
C SER A 5 21.13 10.16 -0.07
N HIS A 6 22.04 9.26 0.31
CA HIS A 6 22.47 8.17 -0.56
C HIS A 6 21.35 7.16 -0.81
N ALA A 7 20.63 6.75 0.24
CA ALA A 7 19.49 5.84 0.13
C ALA A 7 18.37 6.42 -0.76
N ILE A 8 18.04 7.70 -0.59
CA ILE A 8 17.04 8.39 -1.42
C ILE A 8 17.46 8.42 -2.89
N SER A 9 18.75 8.67 -3.17
CA SER A 9 19.27 8.68 -4.55
C SER A 9 19.09 7.32 -5.23
N GLN A 10 19.42 6.23 -4.53
CA GLN A 10 19.21 4.88 -5.06
C GLN A 10 17.72 4.55 -5.24
N ALA A 11 16.87 4.94 -4.30
CA ALA A 11 15.43 4.70 -4.42
C ALA A 11 14.85 5.39 -5.66
N LYS A 12 15.24 6.64 -5.90
CA LYS A 12 14.80 7.40 -7.09
C LYS A 12 15.22 6.77 -8.41
N SER A 13 16.40 6.16 -8.50
CA SER A 13 16.84 5.52 -9.75
C SER A 13 16.05 4.25 -10.09
N LEU A 14 15.47 3.59 -9.09
CA LEU A 14 14.67 2.38 -9.28
C LEU A 14 13.15 2.65 -9.36
N CYS A 15 12.67 3.65 -8.61
CA CYS A 15 11.26 4.07 -8.55
C CYS A 15 10.28 2.88 -8.38
N LEU A 16 10.57 2.02 -7.41
CA LEU A 16 9.84 0.77 -7.18
C LEU A 16 8.46 1.01 -6.55
N PRO A 17 7.50 0.09 -6.75
CA PRO A 17 6.24 0.13 -6.04
C PRO A 17 6.41 -0.15 -4.54
N VAL A 18 5.72 0.61 -3.70
CA VAL A 18 5.73 0.45 -2.23
C VAL A 18 4.28 0.41 -1.74
N VAL A 19 3.91 -0.68 -1.06
CA VAL A 19 2.55 -0.90 -0.56
C VAL A 19 2.43 -0.36 0.88
N PHE A 20 1.38 0.40 1.14
CA PHE A 20 1.03 0.95 2.44
C PHE A 20 -0.33 0.38 2.88
N PRO A 21 -0.34 -0.57 3.82
CA PRO A 21 -1.57 -1.17 4.33
C PRO A 21 -2.40 -0.22 5.22
N GLU A 22 -1.78 0.81 5.81
CA GLU A 22 -2.44 1.73 6.73
C GLU A 22 -2.93 3.01 6.03
N ALA A 23 -3.66 2.89 4.92
CA ALA A 23 -4.13 4.06 4.14
C ALA A 23 -5.13 4.97 4.88
N GLN A 24 -5.63 4.53 6.05
CA GLN A 24 -6.43 5.33 6.98
C GLN A 24 -5.62 6.22 7.94
N ASP A 25 -4.29 6.23 7.83
CA ASP A 25 -3.41 7.11 8.62
C ASP A 25 -2.98 8.33 7.79
N GLU A 26 -3.24 9.53 8.29
CA GLU A 26 -2.88 10.80 7.64
C GLU A 26 -1.39 10.87 7.28
N ARG A 27 -0.52 10.39 8.16
CA ARG A 27 0.94 10.47 7.98
C ARG A 27 1.37 9.61 6.80
N ILE A 28 0.69 8.48 6.61
CA ILE A 28 0.93 7.56 5.50
C ILE A 28 0.48 8.21 4.19
N LEU A 29 -0.69 8.86 4.16
CA LEU A 29 -1.16 9.58 2.97
C LEU A 29 -0.22 10.71 2.56
N GLN A 30 0.24 11.52 3.53
CA GLN A 30 1.20 12.59 3.28
C GLN A 30 2.54 12.03 2.78
N ALA A 31 3.06 10.97 3.40
CA ALA A 31 4.30 10.34 2.99
C ALA A 31 4.20 9.73 1.59
N ALA A 32 3.10 9.03 1.29
CA ALA A 32 2.84 8.48 -0.04
C ALA A 32 2.81 9.60 -1.10
N ARG A 33 2.10 10.70 -0.85
CA ARG A 33 2.07 11.85 -1.76
C ARG A 33 3.46 12.44 -1.98
N GLN A 34 4.22 12.65 -0.91
CA GLN A 34 5.59 13.17 -1.00
C GLN A 34 6.50 12.22 -1.79
N MET A 35 6.38 10.90 -1.59
CA MET A 35 7.16 9.89 -2.31
C MET A 35 6.86 9.90 -3.81
N ALA A 36 5.59 10.04 -4.18
CA ALA A 36 5.17 10.19 -5.57
C ALA A 36 5.69 11.49 -6.20
N ASP A 37 5.49 12.63 -5.52
CA ASP A 37 5.92 13.95 -6.00
C ASP A 37 7.45 14.05 -6.20
N THR A 38 8.21 13.39 -5.33
CA THR A 38 9.68 13.41 -5.38
C THR A 38 10.28 12.31 -6.27
N GLY A 39 9.44 11.43 -6.81
CA GLY A 39 9.86 10.29 -7.65
C GLY A 39 10.68 9.25 -6.90
N ILE A 40 10.54 9.14 -5.57
CA ILE A 40 11.28 8.17 -4.76
C ILE A 40 10.76 6.75 -4.98
N ALA A 41 9.45 6.62 -5.16
CA ALA A 41 8.76 5.34 -5.32
C ALA A 41 7.39 5.55 -5.95
N ARG A 42 6.70 4.43 -6.23
CA ARG A 42 5.30 4.40 -6.69
C ARG A 42 4.39 3.84 -5.59
N PRO A 43 3.79 4.67 -4.73
CA PRO A 43 2.98 4.20 -3.63
C PRO A 43 1.71 3.47 -4.09
N VAL A 44 1.34 2.44 -3.35
CA VAL A 44 0.08 1.71 -3.46
C VAL A 44 -0.57 1.70 -2.09
N LEU A 45 -1.73 2.35 -1.95
CA LEU A 45 -2.49 2.44 -0.72
C LEU A 45 -3.49 1.29 -0.66
N LEU A 46 -3.52 0.53 0.44
CA LEU A 46 -4.57 -0.47 0.66
C LEU A 46 -5.64 0.08 1.58
N GLY A 47 -6.89 0.02 1.14
CA GLY A 47 -8.02 0.48 1.92
C GLY A 47 -9.29 0.60 1.10
N GLU A 48 -10.40 0.87 1.78
CA GLU A 48 -11.67 1.12 1.12
C GLU A 48 -11.59 2.48 0.36
N PRO A 49 -11.86 2.53 -0.96
CA PRO A 49 -11.59 3.72 -1.77
C PRO A 49 -12.30 4.98 -1.29
N THR A 50 -13.55 4.90 -0.81
CA THR A 50 -14.30 6.08 -0.37
C THR A 50 -13.76 6.65 0.94
N ALA A 51 -13.33 5.79 1.87
CA ALA A 51 -12.70 6.18 3.13
C ALA A 51 -11.33 6.82 2.90
N VAL A 52 -10.51 6.22 2.02
CA VAL A 52 -9.20 6.78 1.64
C VAL A 52 -9.37 8.14 0.96
N ALA A 53 -10.31 8.26 0.02
CA ALA A 53 -10.61 9.54 -0.65
C ALA A 53 -11.09 10.62 0.32
N SER A 54 -11.96 10.26 1.27
CA SER A 54 -12.47 11.19 2.28
C SER A 54 -11.36 11.71 3.20
N LEU A 55 -10.48 10.82 3.66
CA LEU A 55 -9.34 11.22 4.50
C LEU A 55 -8.33 12.07 3.71
N ALA A 56 -8.04 11.68 2.47
CA ALA A 56 -7.15 12.45 1.61
C ALA A 56 -7.67 13.88 1.38
N ALA A 57 -8.97 14.04 1.14
CA ALA A 57 -9.60 15.36 1.03
C ALA A 57 -9.48 16.16 2.33
N ALA A 58 -9.74 15.56 3.50
CA ALA A 58 -9.60 16.20 4.80
C ALA A 58 -8.16 16.67 5.08
N CYS A 59 -7.16 15.90 4.63
CA CYS A 59 -5.74 16.19 4.81
C CYS A 59 -5.14 17.01 3.65
N SER A 60 -5.95 17.46 2.67
CA SER A 60 -5.49 18.18 1.47
C SER A 60 -4.44 17.41 0.65
N VAL A 61 -4.55 16.08 0.62
CA VAL A 61 -3.69 15.18 -0.14
C VAL A 61 -4.36 14.78 -1.45
N ARG A 62 -3.63 14.90 -2.56
CA ARG A 62 -4.13 14.51 -3.89
C ARG A 62 -3.80 13.05 -4.21
N LEU A 63 -4.80 12.29 -4.66
CA LEU A 63 -4.68 10.86 -4.98
C LEU A 63 -4.40 10.54 -6.46
N ASP A 64 -4.32 11.55 -7.34
CA ASP A 64 -4.36 11.40 -8.80
C ASP A 64 -3.46 10.27 -9.35
N ASP A 65 -2.19 10.22 -8.93
CA ASP A 65 -1.18 9.24 -9.39
C ASP A 65 -0.94 8.11 -8.38
N LEU A 66 -1.72 8.06 -7.29
CA LEU A 66 -1.60 7.05 -6.26
C LEU A 66 -2.58 5.92 -6.54
N LEU A 67 -2.07 4.68 -6.55
CA LEU A 67 -2.93 3.52 -6.71
C LEU A 67 -3.61 3.20 -5.36
N VAL A 68 -4.94 3.21 -5.32
CA VAL A 68 -5.72 2.75 -4.16
C VAL A 68 -6.36 1.41 -4.49
N LEU A 69 -6.12 0.40 -3.67
CA LEU A 69 -6.68 -0.95 -3.83
C LEU A 69 -7.43 -1.38 -2.58
N ASP A 70 -8.63 -1.94 -2.76
CA ASP A 70 -9.33 -2.62 -1.68
C ASP A 70 -8.98 -4.12 -1.70
N PRO A 71 -8.29 -4.64 -0.66
CA PRO A 71 -8.00 -6.07 -0.56
C PRO A 71 -9.26 -6.94 -0.56
N ALA A 72 -10.38 -6.43 -0.04
CA ALA A 72 -11.64 -7.17 0.06
C ALA A 72 -12.36 -7.31 -1.28
N GLN A 73 -12.12 -6.39 -2.22
CA GLN A 73 -12.74 -6.38 -3.56
C GLN A 73 -11.77 -6.82 -4.66
N ASN A 74 -10.57 -7.28 -4.33
CA ASN A 74 -9.58 -7.68 -5.30
C ASN A 74 -9.90 -9.07 -5.90
N ASP A 75 -9.86 -9.17 -7.23
CA ASP A 75 -10.08 -10.44 -7.96
C ASP A 75 -9.09 -11.55 -7.56
N ASN A 76 -7.89 -11.18 -7.09
CA ASN A 76 -6.86 -12.13 -6.68
C ASN A 76 -7.00 -12.62 -5.24
N LEU A 77 -8.03 -12.20 -4.49
CA LEU A 77 -8.18 -12.54 -3.07
C LEU A 77 -8.14 -14.05 -2.82
N GLU A 78 -8.84 -14.84 -3.62
CA GLU A 78 -8.87 -16.29 -3.46
C GLU A 78 -7.49 -16.92 -3.75
N ARG A 79 -6.81 -16.44 -4.79
CA ARG A 79 -5.45 -16.86 -5.13
C ARG A 79 -4.48 -16.57 -3.98
N TYR A 80 -4.55 -15.38 -3.39
CA TYR A 80 -3.70 -15.00 -2.26
C TYR A 80 -4.02 -15.81 -1.00
N ALA A 81 -5.30 -16.09 -0.74
CA ALA A 81 -5.71 -16.93 0.40
C ALA A 81 -5.17 -18.35 0.29
N GLN A 82 -5.14 -18.92 -0.92
CA GLN A 82 -4.56 -20.24 -1.19
C GLN A 82 -3.04 -20.24 -1.01
N LEU A 83 -2.34 -19.25 -1.57
CA LEU A 83 -0.89 -19.11 -1.39
C LEU A 83 -0.51 -18.95 0.08
N CYS A 84 -1.28 -18.16 0.84
CA CYS A 84 -1.07 -17.98 2.27
C CYS A 84 -1.27 -19.28 3.06
N ALA A 85 -2.27 -20.11 2.69
CA ALA A 85 -2.54 -21.39 3.36
C ALA A 85 -1.46 -22.44 3.11
N GLN A 86 -0.85 -22.41 1.92
CA GLN A 86 0.23 -23.32 1.50
C GLN A 86 1.62 -22.84 1.95
N GLY A 87 1.69 -21.68 2.63
CA GLY A 87 2.94 -21.10 3.10
C GLY A 87 3.62 -21.90 4.21
N PRO A 88 4.80 -21.44 4.67
CA PRO A 88 5.60 -22.12 5.69
C PRO A 88 4.84 -22.39 7.00
N ARG A 89 3.90 -21.51 7.33
CA ARG A 89 2.89 -21.75 8.37
C ARG A 89 1.63 -22.24 7.67
N GLN A 90 1.45 -23.56 7.62
CA GLN A 90 0.21 -24.13 7.09
C GLN A 90 -0.97 -23.65 7.95
N MET A 91 -1.96 -23.05 7.30
CA MET A 91 -3.12 -22.47 7.95
C MET A 91 -4.40 -22.93 7.25
N ALA A 92 -5.49 -23.06 7.99
CA ALA A 92 -6.79 -23.36 7.40
C ALA A 92 -7.22 -22.25 6.42
N LEU A 93 -7.73 -22.61 5.25
CA LEU A 93 -8.16 -21.66 4.21
C LEU A 93 -9.18 -20.63 4.72
N LYS A 94 -10.05 -21.02 5.65
CA LYS A 94 -11.02 -20.13 6.28
C LYS A 94 -10.33 -18.97 7.03
N LEU A 95 -9.20 -19.24 7.66
CA LEU A 95 -8.40 -18.24 8.37
C LEU A 95 -7.64 -17.34 7.39
N THR A 96 -6.99 -17.92 6.38
CA THR A 96 -6.20 -17.12 5.42
C THR A 96 -7.06 -16.20 4.57
N ARG A 97 -8.28 -16.61 4.18
CA ARG A 97 -9.27 -15.71 3.56
C ARG A 97 -9.60 -14.50 4.43
N ARG A 98 -9.64 -14.65 5.76
CA ARG A 98 -9.86 -13.53 6.68
C ARG A 98 -8.64 -12.64 6.80
N LEU A 99 -7.43 -13.20 6.73
CA LEU A 99 -6.19 -12.44 6.83
C LEU A 99 -5.96 -11.58 5.58
N VAL A 100 -6.11 -12.15 4.39
CA VAL A 100 -5.86 -11.46 3.11
C VAL A 100 -6.85 -10.31 2.86
N ARG A 101 -8.06 -10.38 3.43
CA ARG A 101 -9.06 -9.31 3.35
C ARG A 101 -8.72 -8.08 4.20
N LYS A 102 -7.84 -8.23 5.18
CA LYS A 102 -7.42 -7.10 5.99
C LYS A 102 -6.31 -6.39 5.23
N PRO A 103 -6.43 -5.07 5.01
CA PRO A 103 -5.28 -4.28 4.61
C PRO A 103 -4.19 -4.43 5.67
#